data_AF-A0A7V3ABY7-F1
#
_entry.id   AF-A0A7V3ABY7-F1
#
_cell.length_a   1.000
_cell.length_b   1.000
_cell.length_c   1.000
_cell.angle_alpha   90.00
_cell.angle_beta   90.00
_cell.angle_gamma   90.00
#
_symmetry.space_group_name_H-M   'P 1'
#
loop_
_entity.id
_entity.type
_entity.pdbx_description
1 polymer ?
#
loop_
_entity_poly.entity_id
_entity_poly.type
_entity_poly.pdbx_seq_one_letter_code
_entity_poly.pdbx_strand_id
1 'polypeptide(L)'
;MALNPFPDPTSFALDVPGGVTVQADGKVSLLRVIVSLKDGRVSVDYAVREEQKTAAGMARALRFDGLNGGTQFVCNGKVVEARGGVVPLSEE
;
A
#
# COMPACT_ATOMS: atom_id res chain seq x y z
N MET A 1 -26.20 17.38 1.60
CA MET A 1 -25.39 16.18 1.29
C MET A 1 -23.99 16.64 0.99
N ALA A 2 -23.02 16.36 1.86
CA ALA A 2 -21.63 16.64 1.57
C ALA A 2 -21.05 15.45 0.78
N LEU A 3 -20.71 15.67 -0.49
CA LEU A 3 -19.93 14.70 -1.26
C LEU A 3 -18.52 14.70 -0.65
N ASN A 4 -18.15 13.69 0.13
CA ASN A 4 -16.75 13.42 0.41
C ASN A 4 -16.22 12.71 -0.85
N PRO A 5 -15.38 13.31 -1.71
CA PRO A 5 -14.94 12.67 -2.93
C PRO A 5 -13.71 11.81 -2.63
N PHE A 6 -13.91 10.69 -1.96
CA PHE A 6 -12.90 9.63 -2.06
C PHE A 6 -12.83 9.21 -3.53
N PRO A 7 -11.63 9.13 -4.12
CA PRO A 7 -11.44 8.77 -5.51
C PRO A 7 -12.00 7.36 -5.76
N ASP A 8 -12.52 7.16 -6.97
CA ASP A 8 -13.01 5.85 -7.38
C ASP A 8 -11.88 4.80 -7.32
N PRO A 9 -12.17 3.57 -6.86
CA PRO A 9 -11.17 2.52 -6.78
C PRO A 9 -10.48 2.28 -8.13
N THR A 10 -9.15 2.36 -8.13
CA THR A 10 -8.32 2.32 -9.33
C THR A 10 -7.18 1.31 -9.15
N SER A 11 -6.76 0.67 -10.24
CA SER A 11 -5.60 -0.22 -10.23
C SER A 11 -4.32 0.57 -9.96
N PHE A 12 -3.41 0.02 -9.16
CA PHE A 12 -2.18 0.70 -8.79
C PHE A 12 -0.95 -0.17 -9.05
N ALA A 13 0.03 0.42 -9.74
CA ALA A 13 1.38 -0.09 -9.87
C ALA A 13 2.36 1.09 -9.92
N LEU A 14 3.56 0.90 -9.37
CA LEU A 14 4.60 1.92 -9.31
C LEU A 14 5.98 1.26 -9.51
N ASP A 15 6.76 1.82 -10.42
CA ASP A 15 8.18 1.49 -10.57
C ASP A 15 9.02 2.61 -9.97
N VAL A 16 9.98 2.24 -9.11
CA VAL A 16 10.85 3.18 -8.40
C VAL A 16 12.29 2.99 -8.88
N PRO A 17 13.06 4.08 -9.07
CA PRO A 17 14.48 3.99 -9.36
C PRO A 17 15.20 3.08 -8.36
N GLY A 18 16.07 2.19 -8.87
CA GLY A 18 16.70 1.14 -8.06
C GLY A 18 16.08 -0.24 -8.24
N GLY A 19 15.09 -0.38 -9.12
CA GLY A 19 14.53 -1.69 -9.50
C GLY A 19 13.46 -2.22 -8.55
N VAL A 20 12.92 -1.35 -7.68
CA VAL A 20 11.79 -1.69 -6.81
C VAL A 20 10.49 -1.49 -7.56
N THR A 21 9.63 -2.49 -7.50
CA THR A 21 8.27 -2.42 -8.05
C THR A 21 7.26 -2.58 -6.92
N VAL A 22 6.16 -1.82 -6.99
CA VAL A 22 5.05 -1.88 -6.04
C VAL A 22 3.77 -2.18 -6.80
N GLN A 23 3.00 -3.16 -6.35
CA GLN A 23 1.74 -3.54 -6.98
C GLN A 23 0.67 -3.79 -5.93
N ALA A 24 -0.56 -3.35 -6.20
CA ALA A 24 -1.71 -3.74 -5.40
C ALA A 24 -2.30 -5.06 -5.91
N ASP A 25 -2.77 -5.92 -5.01
CA ASP A 25 -3.49 -7.16 -5.35
C ASP A 25 -4.96 -6.93 -5.74
N GLY A 26 -5.40 -5.69 -5.71
CA GLY A 26 -6.72 -5.23 -6.12
C GLY A 26 -6.72 -3.72 -6.38
N LYS A 27 -7.90 -3.11 -6.37
CA LYS A 27 -8.07 -1.67 -6.55
C LYS A 27 -7.86 -0.92 -5.24
N VAL A 28 -7.25 0.25 -5.31
CA VAL A 28 -7.06 1.16 -4.19
C VAL A 28 -7.89 2.42 -4.38
N SER A 29 -8.39 3.01 -3.29
CA SER A 29 -9.04 4.32 -3.33
C SER A 29 -8.01 5.42 -3.02
N LEU A 30 -7.77 5.72 -1.75
CA LEU A 30 -6.70 6.64 -1.34
C LEU A 30 -5.47 5.85 -0.92
N LEU A 31 -4.36 6.06 -1.62
CA LEU A 31 -3.09 5.41 -1.35
C LEU A 31 -1.94 6.42 -1.46
N ARG A 32 -1.04 6.41 -0.48
CA ARG A 32 0.28 7.03 -0.53
C ARG A 32 1.33 5.95 -0.27
N VAL A 33 2.32 5.88 -1.15
CA VAL A 33 3.49 5.00 -0.98
C VAL A 33 4.75 5.85 -1.06
N ILE A 34 5.63 5.71 -0.07
CA ILE A 34 6.94 6.35 -0.04
C ILE A 34 7.98 5.23 0.13
N VAL A 35 8.89 5.12 -0.83
CA VAL A 35 10.01 4.17 -0.80
C VAL A 35 11.30 4.95 -0.58
N SER A 36 11.88 4.86 0.62
CA SER A 36 13.23 5.39 0.91
C SER A 36 14.23 4.25 0.94
N LEU A 37 14.90 4.03 -0.21
CA LEU A 37 15.91 2.98 -0.34
C LEU A 37 17.14 3.25 0.53
N LYS A 38 17.55 4.52 0.64
CA LYS A 38 18.72 4.93 1.43
C LYS A 38 18.52 4.65 2.92
N ASP A 39 17.31 4.90 3.41
CA ASP A 39 16.98 4.70 4.83
C ASP A 39 16.45 3.29 5.12
N GLY A 40 16.34 2.44 4.09
CA GLY A 40 15.79 1.10 4.21
C GLY A 40 14.35 1.09 4.73
N ARG A 41 13.52 2.06 4.32
CA ARG A 41 12.17 2.25 4.85
C ARG A 41 11.12 2.43 3.76
N VAL A 42 10.00 1.76 3.93
CA VAL A 42 8.79 1.93 3.11
C VAL A 42 7.65 2.38 4.02
N SER A 43 6.98 3.46 3.63
CA SER A 43 5.79 3.96 4.30
C SER A 43 4.60 3.88 3.35
N VAL A 44 3.50 3.31 3.83
CA VAL A 44 2.24 3.16 3.14
C VAL A 44 1.17 3.83 3.98
N ASP A 45 0.39 4.72 3.37
CA ASP A 45 -0.84 5.24 3.97
C ASP A 45 -1.99 4.90 3.04
N TYR A 46 -3.01 4.25 3.59
CA TYR A 46 -4.15 3.72 2.86
C TYR A 46 -5.43 4.06 3.58
N ALA A 47 -6.41 4.53 2.82
CA ALA A 47 -7.75 4.78 3.32
C ALA A 47 -8.80 4.41 2.28
N VAL A 48 -9.87 3.79 2.76
CA VAL A 48 -11.06 3.42 2.00
C VAL A 48 -12.30 3.73 2.82
N ARG A 49 -13.45 3.81 2.15
CA ARG A 49 -14.73 3.90 2.85
C ARG A 49 -15.07 2.58 3.54
N GLU A 50 -15.91 2.64 4.57
CA GLU A 50 -16.35 1.45 5.32
C GLU A 50 -16.97 0.38 4.41
N GLU A 51 -17.82 0.79 3.46
CA GLU A 51 -18.45 -0.13 2.51
C GLU A 51 -17.46 -0.79 1.54
N GLN A 52 -16.28 -0.21 1.36
CA GLN A 52 -15.21 -0.74 0.51
C GLN A 52 -14.28 -1.69 1.28
N LYS A 53 -14.26 -1.65 2.61
CA LYS A 53 -13.39 -2.51 3.42
C LYS A 53 -13.61 -3.99 3.17
N THR A 54 -14.83 -4.44 2.88
CA THR A 54 -15.14 -5.85 2.60
C THR A 54 -15.54 -6.09 1.15
N ALA A 55 -15.55 -5.05 0.31
CA ALA A 55 -15.93 -5.16 -1.09
C ALA A 55 -14.96 -6.07 -1.87
N ALA A 56 -15.53 -6.87 -2.77
CA ALA A 56 -14.75 -7.69 -3.68
C ALA A 56 -13.94 -6.82 -4.65
N GLY A 57 -12.68 -7.21 -4.91
CA GLY A 57 -11.79 -6.52 -5.84
C GLY A 57 -11.05 -5.30 -5.26
N MET A 58 -11.27 -4.93 -4.00
CA MET A 58 -10.43 -3.98 -3.29
C MET A 58 -9.11 -4.63 -2.84
N ALA A 59 -8.03 -3.84 -2.85
CA ALA A 59 -6.71 -4.30 -2.45
C ALA A 59 -6.70 -4.68 -0.96
N ARG A 60 -6.07 -5.82 -0.67
CA ARG A 60 -5.81 -6.36 0.67
C ARG A 60 -4.34 -6.27 1.03
N ALA A 61 -3.47 -6.15 0.05
CA ALA A 61 -2.05 -6.00 0.25
C ALA A 61 -1.38 -5.22 -0.88
N LEU A 62 -0.21 -4.68 -0.56
CA LEU A 62 0.76 -4.24 -1.54
C LEU A 62 1.90 -5.23 -1.58
N ARG A 63 2.30 -5.63 -2.79
CA ARG A 63 3.50 -6.42 -3.03
C ARG A 63 4.63 -5.50 -3.45
N PHE A 64 5.77 -5.66 -2.78
CA PHE A 64 7.03 -5.00 -3.10
C PHE A 64 8.06 -6.04 -3.54
N ASP A 65 8.62 -5.86 -4.72
CA ASP A 65 9.74 -6.68 -5.22
C ASP A 65 10.99 -5.81 -5.37
N GLY A 66 12.18 -6.41 -5.36
CA GLY A 66 13.46 -5.71 -5.50
C GLY A 66 13.98 -5.00 -4.25
N LEU A 67 13.33 -5.19 -3.08
CA LEU A 67 13.80 -4.63 -1.81
C LEU A 67 14.89 -5.49 -1.16
N ASN A 68 15.70 -4.84 -0.33
CA ASN A 68 16.80 -5.47 0.38
C ASN A 68 16.27 -6.20 1.63
N GLY A 69 16.93 -7.29 2.04
CA GLY A 69 16.65 -7.96 3.31
C GLY A 69 16.97 -7.04 4.49
N GLY A 70 15.95 -6.44 5.09
CA GLY A 70 16.10 -5.46 6.18
C GLY A 70 15.24 -4.20 6.03
N THR A 71 14.48 -4.06 4.93
CA THR A 71 13.55 -2.95 4.78
C THR A 71 12.47 -2.98 5.87
N GLN A 72 12.34 -1.87 6.59
CA GLN A 72 11.24 -1.65 7.53
C GLN A 72 10.00 -1.16 6.78
N PHE A 73 8.86 -1.79 7.03
CA PHE A 73 7.58 -1.38 6.48
C PHE A 73 6.72 -0.72 7.55
N VAL A 74 6.12 0.41 7.20
CA VAL A 74 5.21 1.16 8.05
C VAL A 74 3.91 1.34 7.28
N CYS A 75 2.80 0.81 7.79
CA CYS A 75 1.47 0.97 7.20
C CYS A 75 0.58 1.76 8.17
N ASN A 76 -0.01 2.87 7.72
CA ASN A 76 -0.83 3.77 8.52
C ASN A 76 -0.15 4.15 9.85
N GLY A 77 1.14 4.47 9.80
CA GLY A 77 1.96 4.83 10.95
C GLY A 77 2.41 3.66 11.85
N LYS A 78 1.98 2.43 11.61
CA LYS A 78 2.38 1.24 12.39
C LYS A 78 3.43 0.41 11.67
N VAL A 79 4.46 -0.04 12.39
CA VAL A 79 5.43 -1.00 11.83
C VAL A 79 4.72 -2.33 11.61
N VAL A 80 4.89 -2.90 10.41
CA VAL A 80 4.25 -4.15 10.01
C VAL A 80 5.29 -5.16 9.55
N GLU A 81 5.04 -6.43 9.83
CA GLU A 81 5.84 -7.53 9.30
C GLU A 81 5.44 -7.77 7.84
N ALA A 82 6.37 -7.55 6.91
CA ALA A 82 6.17 -7.91 5.51
C ALA A 82 6.75 -9.29 5.26
N ARG A 83 5.92 -10.22 4.77
CA ARG A 83 6.37 -11.56 4.39
C ARG A 83 6.62 -11.59 2.89
N GLY A 84 7.89 -11.78 2.50
CA GLY A 84 8.28 -11.78 1.08
C GLY A 84 7.95 -10.47 0.37
N GLY A 85 8.04 -9.34 1.06
CA GLY A 85 7.71 -8.02 0.49
C GLY A 85 6.20 -7.74 0.38
N VAL A 86 5.34 -8.61 0.91
CA VAL A 86 3.89 -8.37 0.94
C VAL A 86 3.52 -7.62 2.22
N VAL A 87 2.96 -6.42 2.07
CA VAL A 87 2.49 -5.55 3.13
C VAL A 87 0.97 -5.59 3.18
N PRO A 88 0.35 -6.07 4.27
CA PRO A 88 -1.10 -6.07 4.38
C PRO A 88 -1.64 -4.63 4.50
N LEU A 89 -2.65 -4.33 3.69
CA LEU A 89 -3.49 -3.14 3.79
C LEU A 89 -4.64 -3.44 4.75
N SER A 90 -4.30 -3.77 5.99
CA SER A 90 -5.25 -3.94 7.07
C SER A 90 -5.41 -2.63 7.82
N GLU A 91 -6.65 -2.28 8.14
CA GLU A 91 -6.91 -1.64 9.43
C GLU A 91 -7.79 -2.57 10.25
N GLU A 92 -7.58 -2.53 11.55
CA GLU A 92 -8.27 -3.25 12.63
C GLU A 92 -9.78 -3.48 12.39
#